data_AF-A0A4Y5SKF4-F1
#
_entry.id   AF-A0A4Y5SKF4-F1
#
_cell.length_a   1.000
_cell.length_b   1.000
_cell.length_c   1.000
_cell.angle_alpha   90.00
_cell.angle_beta   90.00
_cell.angle_gamma   90.00
#
_symmetry.space_group_name_H-M   'P 1'
#
loop_
_entity.id
_entity.type
_entity.pdbx_description
1 polymer ?
#
loop_
_entity_poly.entity_id
_entity_poly.type
_entity_poly.pdbx_seq_one_letter_code
_entity_poly.pdbx_strand_id
1 'polypeptide(L)' 'MMGFGYFGWFGAVFMLLFWVLIIAGIVWFIKWLVEQSSSGSKKSALEILDEKYARGEIDDEEYERRRRRLLGE' A
#
# COMPACT_ATOMS: atom_id res chain seq x y z
N MET A 1 -20.63 5.61 -48.58
CA MET A 1 -19.78 6.21 -47.52
C MET A 1 -19.56 5.17 -46.43
N MET A 2 -18.57 4.29 -46.58
CA MET A 2 -18.25 3.22 -45.61
C MET A 2 -16.73 3.12 -45.47
N GLY A 3 -16.15 4.04 -44.71
CA GLY A 3 -14.69 4.07 -44.45
C GLY A 3 -14.30 4.51 -43.04
N PHE A 4 -15.27 4.78 -42.16
CA PHE A 4 -15.01 5.30 -40.81
C PHE A 4 -15.22 4.28 -39.67
N GLY A 5 -15.78 3.10 -39.94
CA GLY A 5 -16.08 2.11 -38.90
C GLY A 5 -14.82 1.47 -38.29
N TYR A 6 -13.82 1.16 -39.10
CA TYR A 6 -12.58 0.51 -38.64
C TYR A 6 -11.67 1.48 -37.88
N PHE A 7 -11.60 2.74 -38.31
CA PHE A 7 -10.80 3.78 -37.67
C PHE A 7 -11.42 4.22 -36.34
N GLY A 8 -12.75 4.25 -36.24
CA GLY A 8 -13.47 4.53 -34.99
C GLY A 8 -13.29 3.43 -33.94
N TRP A 9 -13.28 2.15 -34.35
CA TRP A 9 -13.03 1.03 -33.44
C TRP A 9 -11.60 1.06 -32.89
N PHE A 10 -10.60 1.30 -33.75
CA PHE A 10 -9.21 1.44 -33.32
C PHE A 10 -9.03 2.59 -32.32
N GLY A 11 -9.66 3.74 -32.57
CA GLY A 11 -9.66 4.88 -31.65
C GLY A 11 -10.29 4.55 -30.30
N ALA A 12 -11.44 3.85 -30.30
CA ALA A 12 -12.12 3.44 -29.08
C ALA A 12 -11.28 2.47 -28.24
N VAL A 13 -10.65 1.48 -28.87
CA VAL A 13 -9.76 0.52 -28.20
C VAL A 13 -8.55 1.24 -27.61
N PHE A 14 -7.91 2.14 -28.37
CA PHE A 14 -6.73 2.87 -27.91
C PHE A 14 -7.05 3.78 -26.70
N MET A 15 -8.22 4.44 -26.72
CA MET A 15 -8.70 5.23 -25.60
C MET A 15 -8.95 4.38 -24.35
N LEU A 16 -9.53 3.19 -24.50
CA LEU A 16 -9.76 2.25 -23.40
C LEU A 16 -8.43 1.74 -22.83
N LEU A 17 -7.48 1.41 -23.70
CA LEU A 17 -6.13 0.98 -23.34
C LEU A 17 -5.38 2.07 -22.57
N PHE A 18 -5.52 3.33 -22.99
CA PHE A 18 -4.96 4.49 -22.29
C PHE A 18 -5.53 4.61 -20.86
N TRP A 19 -6.85 4.48 -20.70
CA TRP A 19 -7.47 4.47 -19.37
C TRP A 19 -7.00 3.32 -18.49
N VAL A 20 -6.89 2.11 -19.05
CA VAL A 20 -6.35 0.94 -18.34
C VAL A 20 -4.92 1.20 -17.89
N LEU A 21 -4.09 1.81 -18.75
CA LEU A 21 -2.70 2.12 -18.44
C LEU A 21 -2.59 3.16 -17.31
N ILE A 22 -3.45 4.19 -17.32
CA ILE A 22 -3.55 5.15 -16.20
C ILE A 22 -3.94 4.44 -14.90
N ILE A 23 -4.99 3.62 -14.92
CA ILE A 23 -5.45 2.90 -13.73
C ILE A 23 -4.35 1.95 -13.22
N ALA A 24 -3.70 1.20 -14.11
CA ALA A 24 -2.60 0.32 -13.76
C ALA A 24 -1.43 1.10 -13.14
N GLY A 25 -1.09 2.27 -13.69
CA GLY A 25 -0.06 3.16 -13.14
C GLY A 25 -0.42 3.65 -11.73
N ILE A 26 -1.66 4.09 -11.52
CA ILE A 26 -2.15 4.51 -10.19
C ILE A 26 -2.12 3.35 -9.20
N VAL A 27 -2.64 2.18 -9.59
CA VAL A 27 -2.66 0.99 -8.72
C VAL A 27 -1.25 0.55 -8.37
N TRP A 28 -0.32 0.55 -9.33
CA TRP A 28 1.08 0.22 -9.09
C TRP A 28 1.75 1.22 -8.15
N PHE A 29 1.51 2.52 -8.35
CA PHE A 29 2.04 3.58 -7.48
C PHE A 29 1.50 3.48 -6.05
N ILE A 30 0.20 3.25 -5.89
CA ILE A 30 -0.42 3.04 -4.57
C ILE A 30 0.13 1.77 -3.92
N LYS A 31 0.23 0.66 -4.66
CA LYS A 31 0.82 -0.59 -4.13
C LYS A 31 2.24 -0.36 -3.66
N TRP A 32 3.06 0.35 -4.42
CA TRP A 32 4.43 0.68 -4.02
C TRP A 32 4.47 1.52 -2.74
N LEU A 33 3.61 2.54 -2.63
CA LEU A 33 3.50 3.36 -1.41
C LEU A 33 3.05 2.54 -0.19
N VAL A 34 2.05 1.68 -0.38
CA VAL A 34 1.48 0.83 0.68
C VAL A 34 2.48 -0.25 1.09
N GLU A 35 3.25 -0.80 0.17
CA GLU A 35 4.29 -1.79 0.46
C GLU A 35 5.42 -1.14 1.28
N GLN A 36 5.78 0.10 0.95
CA GLN A 36 6.65 0.94 1.77
C GLN A 36 6.06 1.21 3.16
N SER A 37 4.75 1.48 3.26
CA SER A 37 4.06 1.72 4.54
C SER A 37 3.68 0.44 5.30
N SER A 38 3.72 -0.75 4.69
CA SER A 38 3.47 -2.01 5.39
C SER A 38 4.65 -2.38 6.29
N SER A 39 5.87 -1.98 5.90
CA SER A 39 7.02 -1.90 6.83
C SER A 39 6.77 -0.88 7.95
N GLY A 40 5.95 0.14 7.65
CA GLY A 40 5.44 1.16 8.58
C GLY A 40 4.36 0.67 9.53
N SER A 41 3.59 -0.38 9.21
CA SER A 41 2.56 -0.93 10.10
C SER A 41 3.19 -1.63 11.32
N LYS A 42 4.25 -2.43 11.11
CA LYS A 42 5.08 -2.96 12.20
C LYS A 42 5.77 -1.85 12.98
N LYS A 43 6.31 -0.83 12.29
CA LYS A 43 6.90 0.34 12.95
C LYS A 43 5.87 1.10 13.79
N SER A 44 4.65 1.31 13.31
CA SER A 44 3.59 1.99 14.05
C SER A 44 3.16 1.19 15.29
N ALA A 45 3.03 -0.13 15.18
CA ALA A 45 2.74 -0.99 16.34
C ALA A 45 3.87 -0.98 17.38
N LEU A 46 5.13 -0.98 16.95
CA LEU A 46 6.29 -0.87 17.84
C LEU A 46 6.43 0.54 18.43
N GLU A 47 6.14 1.59 17.67
CA GLU A 47 6.22 2.99 18.10
C GLU A 47 5.14 3.30 19.15
N ILE A 48 3.92 2.76 18.98
CA ILE A 48 2.86 2.81 20.01
C ILE A 48 3.27 2.02 21.27
N LEU A 49 4.01 0.91 21.12
CA LEU A 49 4.50 0.12 22.24
C LEU A 49 5.61 0.86 23.00
N ASP A 50 6.57 1.46 22.29
CA ASP A 50 7.67 2.25 22.85
C ASP A 50 7.13 3.49 23.59
N GLU A 51 6.12 4.18 23.05
CA GLU A 51 5.53 5.35 23.70
C GLU A 51 4.88 4.98 25.05
N LYS A 52 4.20 3.84 25.13
CA LYS A 52 3.57 3.36 26.37
C LYS A 52 4.60 2.92 27.41
N TYR A 53 5.70 2.33 26.97
CA TYR A 53 6.82 1.97 27.83
C TYR A 53 7.52 3.22 28.39
N ALA A 54 7.76 4.23 27.54
CA ALA A 54 8.33 5.51 27.99
C ALA A 54 7.42 6.27 28.97
N ARG A 55 6.10 6.10 28.84
CA ARG A 55 5.12 6.62 29.80
C ARG A 55 5.06 5.81 31.11
N GLY A 56 5.69 4.64 31.17
CA GLY A 56 5.64 3.72 32.31
C GLY A 56 4.29 3.01 32.46
N GLU A 57 3.46 2.96 31.41
CA GLU A 57 2.15 2.28 31.43
C GLU A 57 2.28 0.75 31.32
N ILE A 58 3.46 0.27 30.91
CA ILE A 58 3.78 -1.15 30.75
C ILE A 58 5.17 -1.43 31.31
N ASP A 59 5.31 -2.60 31.92
CA ASP A 59 6.53 -3.09 32.52
C ASP A 59 7.50 -3.69 31.49
N ASP A 60 8.79 -3.75 31.83
CA ASP A 60 9.87 -4.32 30.99
C ASP A 60 9.51 -5.73 30.46
N GLU A 61 8.94 -6.57 31.32
CA GLU A 61 8.59 -7.95 30.96
C GLU A 61 7.41 -8.02 29.98
N GLU A 62 6.51 -7.05 30.02
CA GLU A 62 5.36 -6.98 29.12
C GLU A 62 5.75 -6.37 27.77
N TYR A 63 6.62 -5.36 27.80
CA TYR A 63 7.24 -4.75 26.62
C TYR A 63 8.00 -5.81 25.79
N GLU A 64 8.92 -6.55 26.41
CA GLU A 64 9.72 -7.57 25.75
C GLU A 64 8.87 -8.70 25.13
N ARG A 65 7.77 -9.08 25.79
CA ARG A 65 6.86 -10.13 25.31
C ARG A 65 6.09 -9.69 24.07
N ARG A 66 5.59 -8.44 24.06
CA ARG A 66 4.84 -7.86 22.94
C ARG A 66 5.77 -7.54 21.76
N ARG A 67 6.96 -7.00 22.04
CA ARG A 67 7.99 -6.71 21.05
C ARG A 67 8.45 -7.97 20.30
N ARG A 68 8.66 -9.08 21.01
CA ARG A 68 9.00 -10.38 20.39
C ARG A 68 7.89 -10.93 19.48
N ARG A 69 6.61 -10.74 19.84
CA ARG A 69 5.49 -11.12 18.94
C ARG A 69 5.46 -10.28 17.67
N LEU A 70 5.64 -8.97 17.79
CA LEU A 70 5.59 -8.04 16.65
C LEU A 70 6.78 -8.19 15.67
N LEU A 71 7.94 -8.63 16.17
CA LEU A 71 9.15 -8.88 15.37
C LEU A 71 9.26 -10.32 14.82
N GLY A 72 8.51 -11.27 15.38
CA GLY A 72 8.60 -12.71 15.08
C GLY A 72 7.55 -13.27 14.12
N GLU A 73 6.46 -12.53 13.87
CA GLU A 73 5.69 -12.59 12.61
C GLU A 73 6.32 -11.66 11.58
#